data_AF-A0A951GD51-F1
#
_entry.id   AF-A0A951GD51-F1
#
_cell.length_a   1.000
_cell.length_b   1.000
_cell.length_c   1.000
_cell.angle_alpha   90.00
_cell.angle_beta   90.00
_cell.angle_gamma   90.00
#
_symmetry.space_group_name_H-M   'P 1'
#
loop_
_entity.id
_entity.type
_entity.pdbx_description
1 polymer ?
#
loop_
_entity_poly.entity_id
_entity_poly.type
_entity_poly.pdbx_seq_one_letter_code
_entity_poly.pdbx_strand_id
1 'polypeptide(L)' 'VDWVLVLMVRRENVASGETTIYDLLKRPLGSFTLTAPLDSALVDDSRVYHGVTPVAPLDPARPAYRDVLVVTFRRE' A
#
# COMPACT_ATOMS: atom_id res chain seq x y z
N VAL A 1 4.93 -0.81 15.13
CA VAL A 1 6.35 -0.78 14.67
C VAL A 1 6.71 0.69 14.52
N ASP A 2 7.94 1.06 14.16
CA ASP A 2 8.29 2.50 14.02
C ASP A 2 8.18 2.96 12.57
N TRP A 3 8.68 2.14 11.64
CA TRP A 3 8.55 2.40 10.21
C TRP A 3 8.11 1.15 9.46
N VAL A 4 7.40 1.37 8.36
CA VAL A 4 6.95 0.34 7.44
C VAL A 4 7.37 0.72 6.03
N LEU A 5 8.13 -0.15 5.38
CA LEU A 5 8.37 -0.10 3.94
C LEU A 5 7.39 -1.06 3.25
N VAL A 6 6.60 -0.54 2.32
CA VAL A 6 5.78 -1.33 1.39
C VAL A 6 6.37 -1.20 0.00
N LEU A 7 6.77 -2.31 -0.60
CA LEU A 7 7.38 -2.37 -1.92
C LEU A 7 6.51 -3.21 -2.86
N MET A 8 6.21 -2.68 -4.04
CA MET A 8 5.51 -3.43 -5.07
C MET A 8 6.42 -4.50 -5.68
N VAL A 9 5.99 -5.76 -5.62
CA VAL A 9 6.71 -6.86 -6.27
C VAL A 9 6.11 -7.11 -7.65
N ARG A 10 4.79 -7.30 -7.69
CA ARG A 10 4.08 -7.56 -8.94
C ARG A 10 2.60 -7.21 -8.80
N ARG A 11 2.04 -6.67 -9.88
CA ARG A 11 0.61 -6.38 -10.00
C ARG A 11 0.15 -6.81 -11.38
N GLU A 12 -0.91 -7.60 -11.43
CA GLU A 12 -1.46 -8.13 -12.69
C GLU A 12 -2.98 -8.11 -12.62
N ASN A 13 -3.62 -7.54 -13.65
CA ASN A 13 -5.07 -7.59 -13.84
C ASN A 13 -5.90 -7.08 -12.63
N VAL A 14 -5.37 -6.12 -11.85
CA VAL A 14 -6.02 -5.60 -10.63
C VAL A 14 -6.41 -4.13 -10.80
N ALA A 15 -7.65 -3.81 -10.48
CA ALA A 15 -8.16 -2.48 -10.21
C ALA A 15 -7.97 -2.11 -8.72
N SER A 16 -7.93 -0.80 -8.41
CA SER A 16 -7.83 -0.29 -7.03
C SER A 16 -6.54 -0.69 -6.30
N GLY A 17 -6.57 -1.03 -5.01
CA GLY A 17 -5.34 -1.20 -4.22
C GLY A 17 -4.61 0.13 -3.96
N GLU A 18 -5.40 1.20 -3.86
CA GLU A 18 -4.97 2.54 -3.50
C GLU A 18 -4.65 2.58 -2.00
N THR A 19 -3.45 3.07 -1.68
CA THR A 19 -3.04 3.37 -0.32
C THR A 19 -3.57 4.74 0.07
N THR A 20 -4.23 4.83 1.22
CA THR A 20 -4.71 6.08 1.81
C THR A 20 -3.92 6.41 3.06
N ILE A 21 -3.60 7.68 3.25
CA ILE A 21 -2.84 8.19 4.40
C ILE A 21 -3.68 9.25 5.11
N TYR A 22 -3.80 9.11 6.43
CA TYR A 22 -4.48 10.06 7.30
C TYR A 22 -3.57 10.49 8.45
N ASP A 23 -3.75 11.71 8.94
CA ASP A 23 -3.10 12.14 10.17
C ASP A 23 -3.73 11.47 11.40
N LEU A 24 -3.16 11.72 12.58
CA LEU A 24 -3.65 11.17 13.85
C LEU A 24 -5.06 11.65 14.25
N LEU A 25 -5.58 12.69 13.61
CA LEU A 25 -6.96 13.17 13.77
C LEU A 25 -7.90 12.60 12.70
N LYS A 26 -7.45 11.60 11.93
CA LYS A 26 -8.17 10.96 10.83
C LYS A 26 -8.54 11.91 9.68
N ARG A 27 -7.79 13.00 9.50
CA ARG A 27 -7.93 13.88 8.33
C ARG A 27 -7.09 13.34 7.18
N PRO A 28 -7.61 13.33 5.93
CA PRO A 28 -6.88 12.80 4.80
C PRO A 28 -5.65 13.66 4.50
N LEU A 29 -4.49 13.01 4.38
CA LEU A 29 -3.24 13.64 3.96
C LEU A 29 -2.96 13.39 2.47
N GLY A 30 -3.42 12.27 1.94
CA GLY A 30 -3.30 11.94 0.53
C GLY A 30 -3.53 10.46 0.26
N SER A 31 -3.47 10.12 -1.02
CA SER A 31 -3.56 8.74 -1.48
C SER A 31 -2.69 8.53 -2.70
N PHE A 32 -2.30 7.28 -2.94
CA PHE A 32 -1.52 6.88 -4.11
C PHE A 32 -1.71 5.39 -4.38
N THR A 33 -1.39 4.96 -5.60
CA THR A 33 -1.37 3.54 -5.97
C THR A 33 0.03 3.18 -6.44
N LEU A 34 0.65 2.18 -5.81
CA LEU A 34 1.88 1.57 -6.33
C LEU A 34 1.51 0.70 -7.55
N THR A 35 2.21 0.89 -8.67
CA THR A 35 1.82 0.32 -9.97
C THR A 35 2.93 -0.49 -10.62
N ALA A 36 4.16 0.02 -10.62
CA ALA A 36 5.31 -0.65 -11.19
C ALA A 36 6.07 -1.48 -10.13
N PRO A 37 6.75 -2.57 -10.51
CA PRO A 37 7.70 -3.22 -9.62
C PRO A 37 8.70 -2.21 -9.05
N LEU A 38 9.02 -2.37 -7.77
CA LEU A 38 9.88 -1.49 -6.98
C LEU A 38 9.30 -0.10 -6.63
N ASP A 39 8.08 0.24 -7.06
CA ASP A 39 7.36 1.36 -6.47
C ASP A 39 7.25 1.13 -4.95
N SER A 40 7.64 2.13 -4.16
CA SER A 40 7.79 2.00 -2.72
C SER A 40 7.11 3.11 -1.94
N ALA A 41 6.56 2.76 -0.78
CA ALA A 41 6.15 3.71 0.25
C ALA A 41 6.87 3.40 1.55
N LEU A 42 7.59 4.39 2.09
CA LEU A 42 8.16 4.34 3.43
C LEU A 42 7.32 5.20 4.36
N VAL A 43 6.78 4.58 5.40
CA VAL A 43 5.81 5.19 6.32
C VAL A 43 6.41 5.25 7.72
N ASP A 44 6.31 6.41 8.37
CA ASP A 44 6.50 6.55 9.81
C ASP A 44 5.19 6.18 10.51
N ASP A 45 5.14 4.96 11.05
CA ASP A 45 3.95 4.29 11.58
C ASP A 45 3.37 5.03 12.79
N SER A 46 4.20 5.84 13.47
CA SER A 46 3.80 6.61 14.65
C SER A 46 3.04 7.90 14.32
N ARG A 47 3.10 8.35 13.05
CA ARG A 47 2.62 9.69 12.66
C ARG A 47 1.36 9.67 11.80
N VAL A 48 1.02 8.52 11.23
CA VAL A 48 -0.10 8.42 10.27
C VAL A 48 -0.87 7.13 10.45
N TYR A 49 -2.16 7.19 10.14
CA TYR A 49 -2.91 5.99 9.78
C TYR A 49 -2.74 5.74 8.29
N HIS A 50 -2.54 4.48 7.91
CA HIS A 50 -2.50 4.08 6.52
C HIS A 50 -3.37 2.84 6.30
N GLY A 51 -4.00 2.77 5.13
CA GLY A 51 -4.83 1.66 4.72
C GLY A 51 -4.70 1.40 3.22
N VAL A 52 -5.28 0.32 2.74
CA VAL A 52 -5.34 0.02 1.31
C VAL A 52 -6.78 -0.35 0.94
N THR A 53 -7.25 0.17 -0.19
CA THR A 53 -8.58 -0.20 -0.70
C THR A 53 -8.59 -1.66 -1.17
N PRO A 54 -9.73 -2.36 -1.08
CA PRO A 54 -9.87 -3.69 -1.65
C PRO A 54 -9.49 -3.71 -3.13
N VAL A 55 -8.87 -4.81 -3.55
CA VAL A 55 -8.54 -5.06 -4.96
C VAL A 55 -9.69 -5.79 -5.65
N ALA A 56 -9.85 -5.57 -6.95
CA ALA A 56 -10.79 -6.30 -7.80
C ALA A 56 -10.13 -6.67 -9.13
N PRO A 57 -10.51 -7.78 -9.78
CA PRO A 57 -10.04 -8.10 -11.12
C PRO A 57 -10.54 -7.07 -12.14
N LEU A 58 -9.67 -6.65 -13.07
CA LEU A 58 -10.09 -5.85 -14.23
C LEU A 58 -10.85 -6.72 -15.24
N ASP A 59 -10.32 -7.91 -15.52
CA ASP A 59 -10.97 -8.98 -16.28
C ASP A 59 -11.26 -10.18 -15.34
N PRO A 60 -12.53 -10.45 -15.00
CA PRO A 60 -12.91 -11.56 -14.12
C PRO A 60 -12.57 -12.95 -14.68
N ALA A 61 -12.32 -13.09 -15.98
CA ALA A 61 -11.97 -14.36 -16.60
C ALA A 61 -10.47 -14.73 -16.47
N ARG A 62 -9.65 -13.80 -15.96
CA ARG A 62 -8.20 -13.98 -15.80
C ARG A 62 -7.79 -13.90 -14.32
N PRO A 63 -6.70 -14.56 -13.90
CA PRO A 63 -6.15 -14.36 -12.56
C PRO A 63 -5.84 -12.89 -12.29
N ALA A 64 -6.05 -12.46 -11.05
CA ALA A 64 -5.77 -11.10 -10.59
C ALA A 64 -5.05 -11.17 -9.23
N TYR A 65 -3.91 -10.50 -9.11
CA TYR A 65 -3.11 -10.51 -7.89
C TYR A 65 -2.25 -9.24 -7.74
N ARG A 66 -1.93 -8.95 -6.48
CA ARG A 66 -1.12 -7.82 -6.04
C ARG A 66 -0.15 -8.31 -4.97
N ASP A 67 1.09 -8.53 -5.37
CA ASP A 67 2.16 -9.03 -4.51
C ASP A 67 2.98 -7.85 -3.98
N VAL A 68 3.14 -7.79 -2.65
CA VAL A 68 3.92 -6.75 -1.98
C VAL A 68 4.89 -7.36 -0.99
N LEU A 69 6.07 -6.77 -0.88
CA LEU A 69 7.00 -7.01 0.21
C LEU A 69 6.78 -5.94 1.28
N VAL A 70 6.53 -6.37 2.51
CA VAL A 70 6.43 -5.49 3.68
C VAL A 70 7.62 -5.73 4.58
N VAL A 71 8.38 -4.67 4.88
CA VAL A 71 9.48 -4.69 5.84
C VAL A 71 9.16 -3.72 6.95
N THR A 72 9.24 -4.19 8.20
CA THR A 72 9.01 -3.35 9.37
C THR A 72 10.30 -3.12 10.14
N PHE A 73 10.50 -1.87 10.57
CA PHE A 73 11.62 -1.46 11.39
C PHE A 73 11.10 -1.07 12.76
N ARG A 74 11.78 -1.54 13.82
CA ARG A 74 11.50 -1.17 15.20
C ARG A 74 12.76 -0.59 15.82
N ARG A 75 12.64 0.49 16.58
CA ARG A 75 13.70 0.97 17.46
C ARG A 75 13.80 0.04 18.67
N GLU A 76 15.02 -0.10 19.17
CA GLU A 76 15.29 -0.83 20.42
C GLU A 76 14.90 0.01 21.64
#